data_AF-A0AAV2QHK3-F1
#
_entry.id   AF-A0AAV2QHK3-F1
#
_cell.length_a   1.000
_cell.length_b   1.000
_cell.length_c   1.000
_cell.angle_alpha   90.00
_cell.angle_beta   90.00
_cell.angle_gamma   90.00
#
_symmetry.space_group_name_H-M   'P 1'
#
loop_
_entity.id
_entity.type
_entity.pdbx_description
1 polymer ?
#
loop_
_entity_poly.entity_id
_entity_poly.type
_entity_poly.pdbx_seq_one_letter_code
_entity_poly.pdbx_strand_id
1 'polypeptide(L)'
;MCTGEVDGISYAKTHFLDTEGPPYPGIWGGSRNDNCGTSLPGFVTGNRARTLIVPGLVASYYHSSSKRKPTLFKIYTGGNADQTEDYPIGKVIYGLDYIQTILRVGGTCVPDITDCGIVLEGKLI
;
A
#
# COMPACT_ATOMS: atom_id res chain seq x y z
N MET A 1 -5.62 -4.62 -9.91
CA MET A 1 -4.42 -5.06 -9.16
C MET A 1 -4.74 -6.18 -8.19
N CYS A 2 -5.60 -6.01 -7.19
CA CYS A 2 -5.89 -7.11 -6.26
C CYS A 2 -6.44 -8.38 -6.97
N THR A 3 -7.28 -8.24 -8.00
CA THR A 3 -7.86 -9.37 -8.76
C THR A 3 -7.02 -9.86 -9.94
N GLY A 4 -6.04 -9.08 -10.40
CA GLY A 4 -5.35 -9.36 -11.66
C GLY A 4 -6.16 -9.19 -12.96
N GLU A 5 -7.41 -8.72 -12.91
CA GLU A 5 -8.30 -8.66 -14.09
C GLU A 5 -7.81 -7.74 -15.21
N VAL A 6 -6.98 -6.75 -14.88
CA VAL A 6 -6.41 -5.83 -15.87
C VAL A 6 -5.02 -6.34 -16.26
N ASP A 7 -4.90 -6.80 -17.50
CA ASP A 7 -3.68 -7.31 -18.14
C ASP A 7 -2.98 -8.47 -17.40
N GLY A 8 -3.68 -9.18 -16.51
CA GLY A 8 -3.10 -10.25 -15.69
C GLY A 8 -2.14 -9.74 -14.60
N ILE A 9 -2.11 -8.44 -14.35
CA ILE A 9 -1.16 -7.81 -13.42
C ILE A 9 -1.78 -7.77 -12.03
N SER A 10 -1.18 -8.53 -11.11
CA SER A 10 -1.64 -8.71 -9.73
C SER A 10 -0.61 -8.26 -8.68
N TYR A 11 -1.08 -7.94 -7.47
CA TYR A 11 -0.21 -7.83 -6.29
C TYR A 11 0.18 -9.20 -5.72
N ALA A 12 -0.48 -10.29 -6.12
CA ALA A 12 -0.12 -11.63 -5.71
C ALA A 12 1.33 -11.94 -6.15
N LYS A 13 2.10 -12.53 -5.23
CA LYS A 13 3.53 -12.85 -5.38
C LYS A 13 4.44 -11.62 -5.58
N THR A 14 4.01 -10.46 -5.09
CA THR A 14 4.87 -9.27 -4.96
C THR A 14 5.31 -9.11 -3.50
N HIS A 15 6.33 -8.31 -3.24
CA HIS A 15 6.75 -7.94 -1.89
C HIS A 15 6.29 -6.52 -1.57
N PHE A 16 6.17 -6.24 -0.28
CA PHE A 16 6.25 -4.85 0.18
C PHE A 16 7.67 -4.32 -0.11
N LEU A 17 7.80 -3.04 -0.40
CA LEU A 17 9.05 -2.41 -0.82
C LEU A 17 9.92 -2.02 0.37
N ASP A 18 9.30 -1.40 1.36
CA ASP A 18 10.00 -0.87 2.51
C ASP A 18 9.03 -0.62 3.66
N THR A 19 9.62 -0.47 4.84
CA THR A 19 8.98 -0.07 6.08
C THR A 19 9.49 1.30 6.50
N GLU A 20 8.58 2.23 6.75
CA GLU A 20 8.93 3.54 7.31
C GLU A 20 8.67 3.55 8.82
N GLY A 21 9.63 4.10 9.57
CA GLY A 21 9.50 4.33 11.00
C GLY A 21 8.77 5.64 11.34
N PRO A 22 8.84 6.07 12.61
CA PRO A 22 8.35 7.39 13.03
C PRO A 22 8.98 8.54 12.21
N PRO A 23 8.26 9.64 11.97
CA PRO A 23 6.95 9.99 12.53
C PRO A 23 5.74 9.42 11.78
N TYR A 24 5.93 8.81 10.61
CA TYR A 24 4.85 8.32 9.74
C TYR A 24 4.91 6.80 9.52
N PRO A 25 4.80 5.99 10.60
CA PRO A 25 5.08 4.58 10.53
C PRO A 25 4.12 3.88 9.57
N GLY A 26 4.67 3.07 8.66
CA GLY A 26 3.87 2.43 7.61
C GLY A 26 4.67 1.49 6.73
N ILE A 27 3.95 0.73 5.91
CA ILE A 27 4.53 -0.20 4.94
C ILE A 27 4.06 0.13 3.53
N TRP A 28 4.97 0.01 2.57
CA TRP A 28 4.75 0.50 1.21
C TRP A 28 4.84 -0.69 0.26
N GLY A 29 4.03 -0.72 -0.80
CA GLY A 29 3.99 -1.86 -1.71
C GLY A 29 3.49 -1.50 -3.10
N GLY A 30 3.31 -2.52 -3.94
CA GLY A 30 2.72 -2.37 -5.27
C GLY A 30 3.71 -2.07 -6.40
N SER A 31 5.00 -2.31 -6.17
CA SER A 31 6.01 -2.46 -7.22
C SER A 31 6.19 -3.94 -7.53
N ARG A 32 6.15 -4.27 -8.82
CA ARG A 32 6.43 -5.63 -9.30
C ARG A 32 7.92 -5.87 -9.56
N ASN A 33 8.68 -4.80 -9.86
CA ASN A 33 10.08 -4.86 -10.29
C ASN A 33 10.93 -3.86 -9.48
N ASP A 34 11.05 -4.06 -8.16
CA ASP A 34 12.04 -3.45 -7.26
C ASP A 34 12.35 -1.97 -7.57
N ASN A 35 11.35 -1.08 -7.42
CA ASN A 35 11.42 0.41 -7.39
C ASN A 35 10.61 1.14 -8.47
N CYS A 36 9.91 0.44 -9.35
CA CYS A 36 9.08 1.08 -10.37
C CYS A 36 7.66 0.54 -10.33
N GLY A 37 6.76 1.25 -9.66
CA GLY A 37 5.32 1.04 -9.85
C GLY A 37 4.95 1.11 -11.34
N THR A 38 3.89 0.41 -11.73
CA THR A 38 3.45 0.37 -13.13
C THR A 38 2.35 1.39 -13.34
N SER A 39 2.38 2.08 -14.49
CA SER A 39 1.22 2.84 -14.96
C SER A 39 0.39 1.87 -15.81
N LEU A 40 -0.74 1.40 -15.28
CA LEU A 40 -1.63 0.52 -16.02
C LEU A 40 -2.66 1.34 -16.81
N PRO A 41 -3.03 0.90 -18.02
CA PRO A 41 -4.13 1.50 -18.76
C PRO A 41 -5.41 1.56 -17.89
N GLY A 42 -6.06 2.72 -17.86
CA GLY A 42 -7.27 2.94 -17.06
C GLY A 42 -7.03 3.22 -15.56
N PHE A 43 -5.82 3.03 -15.03
CA PHE A 43 -5.49 3.40 -13.66
C PHE A 43 -4.96 4.83 -13.61
N VAL A 44 -5.68 5.70 -12.90
CA VAL A 44 -5.27 7.08 -12.64
C VAL A 44 -4.86 7.24 -11.18
N THR A 45 -3.78 7.98 -10.93
CA THR A 45 -3.48 8.41 -9.57
C THR A 45 -4.50 9.46 -9.15
N GLY A 46 -5.03 9.31 -7.94
CA GLY A 46 -5.91 10.34 -7.38
C GLY A 46 -5.20 11.70 -7.28
N ASN A 47 -6.00 12.76 -7.21
CA ASN A 47 -5.50 14.10 -6.92
C ASN A 47 -4.87 14.14 -5.52
N ARG A 48 -3.95 15.07 -5.26
CA ARG A 48 -3.47 15.25 -3.87
C ARG A 48 -4.66 15.59 -2.98
N ALA A 49 -4.76 14.90 -1.86
CA ALA A 49 -5.79 15.17 -0.86
C ALA A 49 -5.09 15.28 0.49
N ARG A 50 -5.30 16.41 1.18
CA ARG A 50 -4.82 16.59 2.54
C ARG A 50 -5.67 15.75 3.48
N THR A 51 -5.15 14.59 3.86
CA THR A 51 -5.86 13.61 4.68
C THR A 51 -5.11 13.38 5.98
N LEU A 52 -5.83 13.36 7.10
CA LEU A 52 -5.24 13.04 8.40
C LEU A 52 -4.64 11.63 8.39
N ILE A 53 -3.43 11.52 8.90
CA ILE A 53 -2.75 10.22 9.01
C ILE A 53 -3.31 9.50 10.23
N VAL A 54 -4.07 8.43 9.98
CA VAL A 54 -4.66 7.58 11.01
C VAL A 54 -4.21 6.13 10.84
N PRO A 55 -4.12 5.33 11.92
CA PRO A 55 -3.80 3.92 11.82
C PRO A 55 -4.78 3.19 10.89
N GLY A 56 -4.22 2.41 9.97
CA GLY A 56 -4.95 1.65 8.97
C GLY A 56 -5.33 2.43 7.71
N LEU A 57 -5.00 3.73 7.60
CA LEU A 57 -5.22 4.46 6.35
C LEU A 57 -4.42 3.81 5.22
N VAL A 58 -5.08 3.59 4.08
CA VAL A 58 -4.45 3.14 2.83
C VAL A 58 -4.51 4.28 1.83
N ALA A 59 -3.36 4.69 1.32
CA ALA A 59 -3.25 5.79 0.37
C ALA A 59 -2.44 5.38 -0.86
N SER A 60 -2.78 5.93 -2.03
CA SER A 60 -1.94 5.80 -3.22
C SER A 60 -0.66 6.60 -2.99
N TYR A 61 0.48 5.94 -3.00
CA TYR A 61 1.72 6.50 -2.49
C TYR A 61 2.54 7.23 -3.55
N TYR A 62 3.14 8.36 -3.15
CA TYR A 62 4.10 9.13 -3.94
C TYR A 62 5.54 8.88 -3.48
N HIS A 63 6.35 8.18 -4.29
CA HIS A 63 7.81 8.20 -4.12
C HIS A 63 8.42 9.32 -4.97
N SER A 64 9.23 10.20 -4.37
CA SER A 64 9.76 11.41 -5.02
C SER A 64 10.62 11.15 -6.26
N SER A 65 11.25 9.97 -6.35
CA SER A 65 12.05 9.53 -7.50
C SER A 65 11.25 8.82 -8.60
N SER A 66 10.08 8.26 -8.30
CA SER A 66 9.24 7.55 -9.27
C SER A 66 7.93 8.31 -9.48
N LYS A 67 7.82 8.99 -10.63
CA LYS A 67 6.58 9.65 -11.11
C LYS A 67 5.34 8.88 -10.66
N ARG A 68 4.39 9.54 -9.96
CA ARG A 68 3.12 8.96 -9.45
C ARG A 68 2.70 7.69 -10.19
N LYS A 69 2.92 6.54 -9.57
CA LYS A 69 2.52 5.25 -10.13
C LYS A 69 1.24 4.80 -9.46
N PRO A 70 0.14 4.61 -10.21
CA PRO A 70 -1.15 4.22 -9.64
C PRO A 70 -1.15 2.92 -8.85
N THR A 71 -0.16 2.04 -9.08
CA THR A 71 -0.05 0.76 -8.39
C THR A 71 0.63 0.87 -7.03
N LEU A 72 1.34 1.98 -6.73
CA LEU A 72 2.01 2.13 -5.45
C LEU A 72 1.02 2.54 -4.38
N PHE A 73 1.14 1.92 -3.22
CA PHE A 73 0.32 2.24 -2.06
C PHE A 73 1.13 2.20 -0.77
N LYS A 74 0.66 2.94 0.22
CA LYS A 74 1.16 2.95 1.59
C LYS A 74 0.02 2.62 2.55
N ILE A 75 0.33 1.79 3.53
CA ILE A 75 -0.53 1.52 4.67
C ILE A 75 0.10 2.17 5.89
N TYR A 76 -0.59 3.14 6.46
CA TYR A 76 -0.19 3.78 7.71
C TYR A 76 -0.56 2.88 8.89
N THR A 77 0.37 2.70 9.82
CA THR A 77 0.18 1.81 10.99
C THR A 77 0.08 2.57 12.31
N GLY A 78 0.53 3.83 12.32
CA GLY A 78 0.35 4.78 13.39
C GLY A 78 -0.30 6.05 12.87
N GLY A 79 -0.84 6.83 13.80
CA GLY A 79 -1.38 8.16 13.50
C GLY A 79 -0.52 9.24 14.13
N ASN A 80 -0.58 10.42 13.55
CA ASN A 80 -0.11 11.65 14.16
C ASN A 80 -1.05 12.80 13.76
N ALA A 81 -0.84 13.99 14.31
CA ALA A 81 -1.69 15.14 13.99
C ALA A 81 -1.44 15.72 12.58
N ASP A 82 -0.53 15.13 11.81
CA ASP A 82 -0.15 15.62 10.50
C ASP A 82 -1.06 15.06 9.39
N GLN A 83 -0.87 15.61 8.21
CA GLN A 83 -1.62 15.24 7.01
C GLN A 83 -0.66 14.67 5.97
N THR A 84 -1.11 13.65 5.25
CA THR A 84 -0.46 13.21 4.01
C THR A 84 -1.05 13.97 2.82
N GLU A 85 -0.23 14.16 1.78
CA GLU A 85 -0.71 14.60 0.46
C GLU A 85 -1.08 13.42 -0.45
N ASP A 86 -0.82 12.19 0.00
CA ASP A 86 -1.21 10.97 -0.70
C ASP A 86 -2.73 10.85 -0.76
N TYR A 87 -3.24 10.37 -1.90
CA TYR A 87 -4.68 10.24 -2.09
C TYR A 87 -5.21 9.02 -1.30
N PRO A 88 -6.18 9.19 -0.38
CA PRO A 88 -6.74 8.08 0.37
C PRO A 88 -7.54 7.17 -0.56
N ILE A 89 -7.20 5.88 -0.57
CA ILE A 89 -7.87 4.86 -1.39
C ILE A 89 -8.66 3.85 -0.56
N GLY A 90 -8.44 3.82 0.76
CA GLY A 90 -9.20 2.95 1.63
C GLY A 90 -8.68 2.91 3.06
N LYS A 91 -9.14 1.89 3.79
CA LYS A 91 -8.76 1.61 5.17
C LYS A 91 -8.62 0.10 5.39
N VAL A 92 -7.65 -0.30 6.19
CA VAL A 92 -7.52 -1.66 6.71
C VAL A 92 -8.66 -1.92 7.70
N ILE A 93 -9.53 -2.88 7.38
CA ILE A 93 -10.63 -3.29 8.25
C ILE A 93 -10.20 -4.42 9.20
N TYR A 94 -9.33 -5.33 8.73
CA TYR A 94 -8.79 -6.44 9.50
C TYR A 94 -7.28 -6.60 9.26
N GLY A 95 -6.56 -7.05 10.28
CA GLY A 95 -5.15 -7.44 10.17
C GLY A 95 -4.11 -6.31 10.28
N LEU A 96 -4.49 -5.14 10.80
CA LEU A 96 -3.55 -4.03 11.01
C LEU A 96 -2.43 -4.39 12.00
N ASP A 97 -2.74 -5.23 12.97
CA ASP A 97 -1.82 -5.79 13.97
C ASP A 97 -0.71 -6.64 13.33
N TYR A 98 -1.00 -7.41 12.28
CA TYR A 98 0.04 -8.11 11.52
C TYR A 98 1.02 -7.13 10.89
N ILE A 99 0.52 -6.04 10.31
CA ILE A 99 1.35 -5.00 9.69
C ILE A 99 2.19 -4.27 10.74
N GLN A 100 1.60 -3.94 11.89
CA GLN A 100 2.33 -3.36 13.02
C GLN A 100 3.42 -4.29 13.55
N THR A 101 3.17 -5.60 13.55
CA THR A 101 4.15 -6.61 13.95
C THR A 101 5.34 -6.63 13.00
N ILE A 102 5.10 -6.59 11.69
CA ILE A 102 6.15 -6.50 10.67
C ILE A 102 7.08 -5.30 10.94
N LEU A 103 6.52 -4.13 11.25
CA LEU A 103 7.31 -2.93 11.55
C LEU A 103 8.15 -3.06 12.84
N ARG A 104 7.70 -3.82 13.83
CA ARG A 104 8.41 -4.01 15.11
C ARG A 104 9.58 -4.97 15.01
N VAL A 105 9.53 -5.95 14.10
CA VAL A 105 10.58 -6.96 13.93
C VAL A 105 11.83 -6.37 13.26
N GLY A 106 11.73 -5.17 12.68
CA GLY A 106 12.84 -4.47 12.04
C GLY A 106 13.04 -4.96 10.61
N GLY A 107 13.12 -4.01 9.67
CA GLY A 107 13.00 -4.19 8.21
C GLY A 107 14.09 -4.99 7.49
N THR A 108 14.63 -6.06 8.08
CA THR A 108 15.51 -7.00 7.39
C THR A 108 14.74 -8.02 6.54
N CYS A 109 13.46 -8.25 6.82
CA CYS A 109 12.58 -9.08 6.03
C CYS A 109 11.32 -8.30 5.66
N VAL A 110 11.27 -7.81 4.41
CA VAL A 110 10.07 -7.18 3.89
C VAL A 110 9.14 -8.31 3.39
N PRO A 111 7.90 -8.42 3.88
CA PRO A 111 7.08 -9.59 3.63
C PRO A 111 6.54 -9.65 2.19
N ASP A 112 6.31 -10.87 1.73
CA ASP A 112 5.63 -11.14 0.47
C ASP A 112 4.10 -11.11 0.64
N ILE A 113 3.42 -10.57 -0.36
CA ILE A 113 2.00 -10.76 -0.61
C ILE A 113 1.85 -12.10 -1.31
N THR A 114 1.56 -13.15 -0.56
CA THR A 114 1.41 -14.51 -1.11
C THR A 114 0.21 -14.61 -2.05
N ASP A 115 -0.89 -13.96 -1.69
CA ASP A 115 -2.13 -13.94 -2.46
C ASP A 115 -2.91 -12.63 -2.23
N CYS A 116 -3.75 -12.25 -3.19
CA CYS A 116 -4.67 -11.12 -3.07
C CYS A 116 -5.87 -11.29 -4.00
N GLY A 117 -7.00 -10.69 -3.63
CA GLY A 117 -8.25 -10.80 -4.39
C GLY A 117 -9.31 -9.83 -3.89
N ILE A 118 -10.56 -10.10 -4.22
CA ILE A 118 -11.71 -9.40 -3.64
C ILE A 118 -12.36 -10.32 -2.61
N VAL A 119 -12.75 -9.76 -1.46
CA VAL A 119 -13.55 -10.49 -0.49
C VAL A 119 -15.02 -10.10 -0.67
N LEU A 120 -15.86 -11.04 -1.11
CA LEU A 120 -17.31 -10.91 -1.12
C LEU A 120 -17.88 -11.75 0.04
N GLU A 121 -18.70 -11.14 0.89
CA GLU A 121 -19.39 -11.82 2.00
C GLU A 121 -18.47 -12.68 2.91
N GLY A 122 -17.21 -12.25 3.09
CA GLY A 122 -16.23 -12.94 3.93
C GLY A 122 -15.49 -14.11 3.26
N LYS A 123 -15.69 -14.34 1.96
CA LYS A 123 -14.89 -15.28 1.16
C LYS A 123 -13.98 -14.53 0.20
N LEU A 124 -12.70 -14.91 0.17
CA LEU A 124 -11.74 -14.45 -0.84
C LEU A 124 -12.06 -15.16 -2.16
N ILE A 125 -12.23 -14.37 -3.22
CA ILE A 125 -12.52 -14.80 -4.59
C ILE A 125 -11.45 -14.22 -5.51
#